data_AF-A0A934I3T5-F1
#
_entry.id   AF-A0A934I3T5-F1
#
_cell.length_a   1.000
_cell.length_b   1.000
_cell.length_c   1.000
_cell.angle_alpha   90.00
_cell.angle_beta   90.00
_cell.angle_gamma   90.00
#
_symmetry.space_group_name_H-M   'P 1'
#
loop_
_entity.id
_entity.type
_entity.pdbx_description
1 polymer ?
#
loop_
_entity_poly.entity_id
_entity_poly.type
_entity_poly.pdbx_seq_one_letter_code
_entity_poly.pdbx_strand_id
1 'polypeptide(L)' 'MYVFSGRLRLIVGEDDVVPERRGCAEFDTTTRHRFGGDGASGAEIITVFGPLGFAPHLRYGGEPD' A
#
# COMPACT_ATOMS: atom_id res chain seq x y z
N MET A 1 0.55 -7.94 0.79
CA MET A 1 1.75 -7.14 0.48
C MET A 1 2.84 -7.52 1.47
N TYR A 2 3.95 -8.07 0.99
CA TYR A 2 5.06 -8.55 1.81
C TYR A 2 6.23 -7.57 1.77
N VAL A 3 6.79 -7.22 2.93
CA VAL A 3 7.94 -6.30 3.04
C VAL A 3 9.24 -7.10 3.06
N PHE A 4 10.00 -7.04 1.98
CA PHE A 4 11.27 -7.73 1.87
C PHE A 4 12.40 -6.99 2.61
N SER A 5 12.45 -5.66 2.46
CA SER A 5 13.44 -4.80 3.09
C SER A 5 12.92 -3.36 3.29
N GLY A 6 13.64 -2.58 4.11
CA GLY A 6 13.31 -1.19 4.40
C GLY A 6 12.15 -1.01 5.38
N ARG A 7 11.54 0.18 5.35
CA ARG A 7 10.37 0.53 6.17
C ARG A 7 9.24 1.05 5.28
N LEU A 8 8.15 0.30 5.24
CA LEU A 8 6.94 0.65 4.53
C LEU A 8 5.94 1.29 5.49
N ARG A 9 5.42 2.47 5.16
CA ARG A 9 4.21 3.01 5.78
C ARG A 9 3.03 2.68 4.88
N LEU A 10 1.99 2.11 5.48
CA LEU A 10 0.75 1.74 4.82
C LEU A 10 -0.40 2.43 5.56
N ILE A 11 -1.20 3.19 4.81
CA ILE A 11 -2.43 3.80 5.32
C ILE A 11 -3.59 3.15 4.59
N VAL A 12 -4.57 2.62 5.33
CA VAL A 12 -5.79 1.98 4.80
C VAL A 12 -6.99 2.55 5.55
N GLY A 13 -7.81 3.36 4.88
CA GLY A 13 -8.87 4.11 5.55
C GLY A 13 -8.27 5.05 6.59
N GLU A 14 -8.56 4.80 7.87
CA GLU A 14 -8.05 5.55 9.02
C GLU A 14 -6.85 4.88 9.70
N ASP A 15 -6.55 3.63 9.34
CA ASP A 15 -5.45 2.88 9.94
C ASP A 15 -4.11 3.31 9.34
N ASP A 16 -3.16 3.67 10.20
CA ASP A 16 -1.79 4.03 9.83
C ASP A 16 -0.81 3.05 10.47
N VAL A 17 -0.26 2.16 9.64
CA VAL A 17 0.54 1.04 10.09
C VAL A 17 1.91 1.01 9.43
N VAL A 18 2.91 0.59 10.19
CA VAL A 18 4.25 0.27 9.69
C VAL A 18 4.45 -1.23 9.91
N PRO A 19 4.23 -2.08 8.90
CA PRO A 19 4.43 -3.51 9.04
C PRO A 19 5.84 -3.83 9.51
N GLU A 20 5.95 -4.83 10.37
CA GLU A 20 7.27 -5.29 10.83
C GLU A 20 8.13 -5.76 9.66
N ARG A 21 9.45 -5.74 9.87
CA ARG A 21 10.40 -6.21 8.86
C ARG A 21 10.14 -7.69 8.57
N ARG A 22 10.01 -8.07 7.29
CA ARG A 22 9.58 -9.43 6.86
C ARG A 22 8.14 -9.78 7.24
N GLY A 23 7.33 -8.77 7.56
CA GLY A 23 5.89 -8.91 7.77
C GLY A 23 5.09 -8.87 6.47
N CYS A 24 3.83 -9.28 6.56
CA CYS A 24 2.85 -9.16 5.50
C CYS A 24 1.68 -8.29 5.96
N ALA A 25 1.18 -7.43 5.08
CA ALA A 25 -0.08 -6.72 5.23
C ALA A 25 -1.10 -7.25 4.21
N GLU A 26 -2.26 -7.69 4.69
CA GLU A 26 -3.43 -8.02 3.88
C GLU A 26 -4.51 -6.97 4.14
N PHE A 27 -5.11 -6.44 3.08
CA PHE A 27 -6.16 -5.44 3.18
C PHE A 27 -7.02 -5.43 1.91
N ASP A 28 -8.24 -4.91 2.03
CA ASP A 28 -9.15 -4.70 0.91
C ASP A 28 -8.70 -3.52 0.05
N THR A 29 -8.33 -3.78 -1.21
CA THR A 29 -7.85 -2.77 -2.15
C THR A 29 -8.93 -1.80 -2.63
N THR A 30 -10.21 -2.05 -2.34
CA THR A 30 -11.32 -1.11 -2.59
C THR A 30 -11.43 -0.04 -1.50
N THR A 31 -10.86 -0.30 -0.32
CA THR A 31 -10.66 0.73 0.70
C THR A 31 -9.60 1.71 0.22
N ARG A 32 -9.83 3.02 0.43
CA ARG A 32 -8.83 4.04 0.09
C ARG A 32 -7.54 3.72 0.83
N HIS A 33 -6.46 3.56 0.08
CA HIS A 33 -5.16 3.22 0.64
C HIS A 33 -4.05 4.01 -0.05
N ARG A 34 -2.95 4.20 0.66
CA ARG A 34 -1.68 4.69 0.11
C ARG A 34 -0.54 4.01 0.84
N PHE A 35 0.57 3.81 0.15
CA PHE A 35 1.76 3.23 0.72
C PHE A 35 3.02 3.88 0.14
N GLY A 36 4.12 3.80 0.87
CA GLY A 36 5.42 4.32 0.46
C GLY A 36 6.48 4.08 1.53
N GLY A 37 7.74 4.41 1.23
CA GLY A 37 8.78 4.44 2.25
C GLY A 37 8.40 5.40 3.39
N ASP A 38 8.89 5.15 4.60
CA ASP A 38 8.61 5.99 5.78
C ASP A 38 9.29 7.37 5.75
N GLY A 39 10.00 7.69 4.67
CA GLY A 39 10.73 8.94 4.46
C GLY A 39 12.20 8.86 4.86
N ALA A 40 12.61 7.90 5.68
CA ALA A 40 14.01 7.70 6.05
C ALA A 40 14.75 6.78 5.09
N SER A 41 14.04 5.81 4.49
CA SER A 41 14.60 4.86 3.53
C SER A 41 13.54 4.32 2.56
N GLY A 42 13.99 3.81 1.40
CA GLY A 42 13.12 3.07 0.48
C GLY A 42 12.69 1.72 1.07
N ALA A 43 11.59 1.16 0.57
CA ALA A 43 11.11 -0.17 0.93
C ALA A 43 10.98 -1.05 -0.31
N GLU A 44 11.39 -2.31 -0.19
CA GLU A 44 11.19 -3.32 -1.23
C GLU A 44 9.99 -4.20 -0.85
N ILE A 45 9.00 -4.25 -1.74
CA ILE A 45 7.74 -4.95 -1.50
C ILE A 45 7.40 -5.93 -2.61
N ILE A 46 6.72 -7.01 -2.25
CA ILE A 46 6.08 -7.93 -3.19
C ILE A 46 4.57 -7.85 -2.95
N THR A 47 3.83 -7.54 -4.00
CA THR A 47 2.36 -7.46 -3.96
C THR A 47 1.76 -8.52 -4.87
N VAL A 48 0.78 -9.24 -4.35
CA VAL A 48 -0.01 -10.22 -5.08
C VAL A 48 -1.44 -9.73 -5.06
N PHE A 49 -2.04 -9.60 -6.24
CA PHE A 49 -3.44 -9.22 -6.40
C PHE A 49 -4.29 -10.46 -6.64
N GLY A 50 -5.37 -10.59 -5.87
CA GLY A 50 -6.40 -11.59 -6.14
C GLY A 50 -7.29 -11.19 -7.33
N PRO A 51 -8.31 -12.00 -7.67
CA PRO A 51 -9.20 -11.76 -8.82
C PRO A 51 -9.89 -10.38 -8.82
N LEU A 52 -10.18 -9.83 -7.64
CA LEU A 52 -10.79 -8.51 -7.48
C LEU A 52 -9.80 -7.34 -7.59
N GLY A 53 -8.50 -7.58 -7.51
CA GLY A 53 -7.45 -6.56 -7.58
C GLY A 53 -6.85 -6.35 -8.98
N PHE A 54 -7.45 -6.92 -10.02
CA PHE A 54 -6.88 -6.96 -11.37
C PHE A 54 -6.92 -5.62 -12.10
N ALA A 55 -7.76 -4.68 -11.65
CA ALA A 55 -7.92 -3.37 -12.26
C ALA A 55 -7.64 -2.25 -11.25
N PRO A 56 -6.94 -1.18 -11.65
CA PRO A 56 -6.75 -0.03 -10.79
C PRO A 56 -8.10 0.64 -10.47
N HIS A 57 -8.42 0.80 -9.19
CA HIS A 57 -9.59 1.53 -8.72
C HIS A 57 -9.26 3.02 -8.54
N LEU A 58 -8.86 3.68 -9.62
CA LEU A 58 -8.58 5.12 -9.60
C LEU A 58 -9.89 5.89 -9.70
N ARG A 59 -10.20 6.67 -8.67
CA ARG A 59 -11.18 7.75 -8.79
C ARG A 59 -10.42 9.02 -9.12
N TYR A 60 -10.49 9.49 -10.37
CA TYR A 60 -10.08 10.85 -10.69
C TYR A 60 -10.98 11.81 -9.91
N GLY A 61 -10.36 12.62 -9.04
CA GLY A 61 -11.04 13.55 -8.14
C GLY A 61 -10.44 14.95 -8.18
N GLY A 62 -9.89 15.35 -9.34
CA GLY A 62 -9.36 16.67 -9.59
C GLY A 62 -9.28 16.88 -11.10
N GLU A 63 -9.83 18.01 -11.56
CA GLU A 63 -9.67 18.49 -12.93
C GLU A 63 -8.15 18.67 -13.18
N PRO A 64 -7.60 18.16 -14.29
CA PRO A 64 -6.20 18.40 -14.63
C PRO A 64 -6.03 19.87 -15.03
N ASP A 65 -4.99 20.52 -14.46
CA ASP A 65 -4.51 21.85 -14.87
C ASP A 65 -3.95 21.80 -16.30
#